data_AF-A0A6A5ADQ2-F1
#
_entry.id   AF-A0A6A5ADQ2-F1
#
_cell.length_a   1.000
_cell.length_b   1.000
_cell.length_c   1.000
_cell.angle_alpha   90.00
_cell.angle_beta   90.00
_cell.angle_gamma   90.00
#
_symmetry.space_group_name_H-M   'P 1'
#
loop_
_entity.id
_entity.type
_entity.pdbx_description
1 polymer ?
#
loop_
_entity_poly.entity_id
_entity_poly.type
_entity_poly.pdbx_seq_one_letter_code
_entity_poly.pdbx_strand_id
1 'polypeptide(L)'
;MHSSRSMFTSPQLSIEEQEMLVLVATNAFRNFIESTRLIGPKGALFKSASNTSINLAHASLFHGSTIVKGCTVGDVSAYHLTAMTSTESYCRVNQCIDTKLLYTLEVPTPDHPHHYLALRWFAMASTVPMVKPRDFVVLEYLDSFHDAHGRTGWARCIHSIEHRSAPSLLESHGYVRGNIQNSGIVVYHDDVDSISRANIMLLCDKKTSMASKLFVKSMIQGMFRHFDTLNERIQVY
;
A
#
# COMPACT_ATOMS: atom_id res chain seq x y z
N MET A 1 -25.41 -10.31 -17.37
CA MET A 1 -25.05 -10.41 -15.95
C MET A 1 -24.45 -11.79 -15.70
N HIS A 2 -23.12 -11.94 -15.78
CA HIS A 2 -22.47 -13.19 -15.39
C HIS A 2 -22.21 -13.14 -13.87
N SER A 3 -22.70 -14.16 -13.18
CA SER A 3 -22.63 -14.31 -11.73
C SER A 3 -21.17 -14.31 -11.26
N SER A 4 -20.82 -13.43 -10.32
CA SER A 4 -19.49 -13.19 -9.74
C SER A 4 -18.94 -14.35 -8.90
N ARG A 5 -19.48 -15.57 -9.04
CA ARG A 5 -19.17 -16.73 -8.19
C ARG A 5 -17.87 -17.48 -8.53
N SER A 6 -17.11 -17.13 -9.57
CA SER A 6 -15.99 -17.98 -10.04
C SER A 6 -14.58 -17.39 -10.05
N MET A 7 -14.37 -16.11 -9.67
CA MET A 7 -13.03 -15.49 -9.79
C MET A 7 -12.11 -15.71 -8.58
N PHE A 8 -12.69 -15.73 -7.38
CA PHE A 8 -11.93 -15.79 -6.11
C PHE A 8 -12.53 -16.85 -5.20
N THR A 9 -11.69 -17.57 -4.48
CA THR A 9 -12.11 -18.53 -3.44
C THR A 9 -11.43 -18.19 -2.13
N SER A 10 -12.16 -18.12 -1.02
CA SER A 10 -11.56 -17.88 0.30
C SER A 10 -11.83 -19.09 1.21
N PRO A 11 -11.24 -20.28 0.94
CA PRO A 11 -11.35 -21.41 1.85
C PRO A 11 -10.75 -21.04 3.22
N GLN A 12 -11.18 -21.70 4.29
CA GLN A 12 -10.61 -21.48 5.62
C GLN A 12 -9.09 -21.69 5.60
N LEU A 13 -8.36 -20.75 6.22
CA LEU A 13 -6.92 -20.88 6.40
C LEU A 13 -6.64 -21.84 7.56
N SER A 14 -5.57 -22.63 7.44
CA SER A 14 -5.02 -23.29 8.62
C SER A 14 -4.38 -22.26 9.55
N ILE A 15 -4.14 -22.64 10.81
CA ILE A 15 -3.47 -21.77 11.78
C ILE A 15 -2.07 -21.41 11.28
N GLU A 16 -1.32 -22.40 10.79
CA GLU A 16 0.04 -22.21 10.29
C GLU A 16 0.07 -21.29 9.07
N GLU A 17 -0.91 -21.39 8.18
CA GLU A 17 -1.00 -20.50 7.02
C GLU A 17 -1.30 -19.06 7.44
N GLN A 18 -2.23 -18.87 8.38
CA GLN A 18 -2.54 -17.56 8.92
C GLN A 18 -1.32 -16.93 9.62
N GLU A 19 -0.61 -17.69 10.47
CA GLU A 19 0.61 -17.23 11.14
C GLU A 19 1.70 -16.86 10.13
N MET A 20 1.87 -17.63 9.07
CA MET A 20 2.83 -17.33 8.00
C MET A 20 2.48 -16.04 7.26
N LEU A 21 1.20 -15.82 6.94
CA LEU A 21 0.75 -14.58 6.29
C LEU A 21 1.00 -13.36 7.18
N VAL A 22 0.69 -13.46 8.47
CA VAL A 22 0.95 -12.39 9.47
C VAL A 22 2.45 -12.13 9.58
N LEU A 23 3.29 -13.17 9.65
CA LEU A 23 4.75 -13.02 9.73
C LEU A 23 5.34 -12.31 8.50
N VAL A 24 4.90 -12.70 7.29
CA VAL A 24 5.34 -12.05 6.04
C VAL A 24 4.93 -10.59 6.03
N ALA A 25 3.68 -10.28 6.39
CA ALA A 25 3.16 -8.92 6.43
C ALA A 25 3.92 -8.05 7.45
N THR A 26 4.18 -8.60 8.64
CA THR A 26 4.93 -7.92 9.72
C THR A 26 6.37 -7.60 9.27
N ASN A 27 7.04 -8.54 8.63
CA ASN A 27 8.39 -8.32 8.10
C ASN A 27 8.39 -7.29 6.97
N ALA A 28 7.40 -7.33 6.07
CA ALA A 28 7.25 -6.34 5.02
C ALA A 28 7.00 -4.94 5.57
N PHE A 29 6.16 -4.81 6.60
CA PHE A 29 5.91 -3.54 7.29
C PHE A 29 7.17 -2.99 7.95
N ARG A 30 7.92 -3.82 8.70
CA ARG A 30 9.20 -3.41 9.31
C ARG A 30 10.20 -2.91 8.27
N ASN A 31 10.37 -3.67 7.19
CA ASN A 31 11.26 -3.30 6.08
C ASN A 31 10.80 -2.00 5.40
N PHE A 32 9.49 -1.80 5.25
CA PHE A 32 8.92 -0.58 4.70
C PHE A 32 9.27 0.64 5.58
N ILE A 33 9.01 0.56 6.89
CA ILE A 33 9.36 1.63 7.84
C ILE A 33 10.86 1.92 7.81
N GLU A 34 11.72 0.90 7.85
CA GLU A 34 13.16 1.07 7.75
C GLU A 34 13.59 1.74 6.45
N SER A 35 12.99 1.36 5.32
CA SER A 35 13.27 1.96 4.02
C SER A 35 12.85 3.42 3.96
N THR A 36 11.74 3.79 4.63
CA THR A 36 11.33 5.20 4.71
C THR A 36 12.29 6.06 5.54
N ARG A 37 13.16 5.47 6.37
CA ARG A 37 14.25 6.20 7.06
C ARG A 37 15.31 6.73 6.10
N LEU A 38 15.38 6.16 4.89
CA LEU A 38 16.26 6.66 3.83
C LEU A 38 15.74 7.96 3.21
N ILE A 39 14.52 8.38 3.57
CA ILE A 39 13.95 9.66 3.16
C ILE A 39 14.47 10.71 4.14
N GLY A 40 15.49 11.43 3.69
CA GLY A 40 16.09 12.54 4.38
C GLY A 40 15.19 13.77 4.52
N PRO A 41 15.70 14.82 5.20
CA PRO A 41 15.06 16.12 5.26
C PRO A 41 14.69 16.61 3.85
N LYS A 42 13.49 17.18 3.70
CA LYS A 42 12.94 17.68 2.42
C LYS A 42 12.78 16.61 1.32
N GLY A 43 12.66 15.33 1.68
CA GLY A 43 12.37 14.26 0.72
C GLY A 43 13.58 13.78 -0.08
N ALA A 44 14.81 14.13 0.34
CA ALA A 44 16.04 13.64 -0.28
C ALA A 44 16.20 12.13 -0.03
N LEU A 45 16.30 11.32 -1.09
CA LEU A 45 16.60 9.89 -0.94
C LEU A 45 18.09 9.70 -0.64
N PHE A 46 18.42 9.29 0.59
CA PHE A 46 19.77 8.81 0.92
C PHE A 46 19.94 7.38 0.42
N LYS A 47 21.09 7.07 -0.20
CA LYS A 47 21.48 5.67 -0.42
C LYS A 47 21.68 5.01 0.94
N SER A 48 21.07 3.84 1.14
CA SER A 48 21.25 3.07 2.38
C SER A 48 22.72 2.78 2.64
N ALA A 49 23.18 3.09 3.85
CA ALA A 49 24.46 2.63 4.40
C ALA A 49 24.31 1.35 5.25
N SER A 50 23.15 0.70 5.25
CA SER A 50 22.86 -0.45 6.13
C SER A 50 22.12 -1.58 5.40
N ASN A 51 22.22 -2.79 5.97
CA ASN A 51 21.79 -4.12 5.49
C ASN A 51 20.29 -4.29 5.12
N THR A 52 19.56 -3.24 4.76
CA THR A 52 18.23 -3.36 4.16
C THR A 52 18.38 -3.94 2.76
N SER A 53 17.96 -5.19 2.57
CA SER A 53 18.08 -5.99 1.34
C SER A 53 17.18 -5.50 0.19
N ILE A 54 17.03 -4.19 -0.02
CA ILE A 54 16.37 -3.68 -1.23
C ILE A 54 17.36 -3.84 -2.37
N ASN A 55 17.22 -4.91 -3.14
CA ASN A 55 18.01 -5.13 -4.35
C ASN A 55 17.54 -4.17 -5.47
N LEU A 56 18.03 -2.93 -5.43
CA LEU A 56 17.74 -1.90 -6.42
C LEU A 56 18.24 -2.25 -7.84
N ALA A 57 19.07 -3.29 -8.01
CA ALA A 57 19.49 -3.72 -9.35
C ALA A 57 18.29 -4.21 -10.18
N HIS A 58 17.29 -4.81 -9.51
CA HIS A 58 16.11 -5.43 -10.10
C HIS A 58 14.79 -4.75 -9.75
N ALA A 59 14.80 -3.61 -9.06
CA ALA A 59 13.60 -2.88 -8.69
C ALA A 59 13.63 -1.41 -9.16
N SER A 60 12.44 -0.86 -9.40
CA SER A 60 12.22 0.58 -9.57
C SER A 60 11.67 1.13 -8.27
N LEU A 61 12.38 2.11 -7.70
CA LEU A 61 11.98 2.83 -6.49
C LEU A 61 11.44 4.21 -6.88
N PHE A 62 10.25 4.53 -6.42
CA PHE A 62 9.69 5.87 -6.42
C PHE A 62 9.39 6.30 -5.00
N HIS A 63 9.60 7.58 -4.73
CA HIS A 63 9.25 8.23 -3.47
C HIS A 63 8.63 9.60 -3.74
N GLY A 64 7.58 9.94 -3.00
CA GLY A 64 6.98 11.26 -2.98
C GLY A 64 6.64 11.67 -1.54
N SER A 65 6.68 12.96 -1.26
CA SER A 65 6.36 13.52 0.05
C SER A 65 5.42 14.71 -0.10
N THR A 66 4.52 14.88 0.87
CA THR A 66 3.66 16.06 0.97
C THR A 66 3.39 16.42 2.44
N ILE A 67 2.92 17.64 2.65
CA ILE A 67 2.38 18.08 3.93
C ILE A 67 0.89 17.77 3.93
N VAL A 68 0.41 17.12 4.98
CA VAL A 68 -1.02 16.90 5.22
C VAL A 68 -1.50 18.03 6.12
N LYS A 69 -2.27 18.96 5.56
CA LYS A 69 -2.65 20.20 6.26
C LYS A 69 -3.82 19.95 7.20
N GLY A 70 -3.78 20.55 8.39
CA GLY A 70 -4.94 20.67 9.28
C GLY A 70 -5.48 19.36 9.85
N CYS A 71 -4.67 18.30 9.90
CA CYS A 71 -5.08 17.00 10.44
C CYS A 71 -3.93 16.26 11.12
N THR A 72 -4.28 15.38 12.04
CA THR A 72 -3.37 14.58 12.86
C THR A 72 -3.03 13.24 12.18
N VAL A 73 -2.00 12.56 12.68
CA VAL A 73 -1.69 11.17 12.28
C VAL A 73 -2.88 10.24 12.52
N GLY A 74 -3.62 10.46 13.62
CA GLY A 74 -4.82 9.70 13.97
C GLY A 74 -5.94 9.86 12.94
N ASP A 75 -6.16 11.08 12.44
CA ASP A 75 -7.19 11.36 11.43
C ASP A 75 -6.89 10.62 10.11
N VAL A 76 -5.62 10.62 9.69
CA VAL A 76 -5.20 9.91 8.47
C VAL A 76 -5.34 8.39 8.66
N SER A 77 -4.98 7.88 9.84
CA SER A 77 -5.19 6.47 10.18
C SER A 77 -6.67 6.08 10.12
N ALA A 78 -7.54 6.85 10.76
CA ALA A 78 -8.98 6.62 10.77
C ALA A 78 -9.59 6.69 9.36
N TYR A 79 -9.15 7.63 8.54
CA TYR A 79 -9.56 7.73 7.13
C TYR A 79 -9.22 6.47 6.34
N HIS A 80 -7.99 5.95 6.50
CA HIS A 80 -7.56 4.73 5.82
C HIS A 80 -8.25 3.47 6.36
N LEU A 81 -8.44 3.34 7.68
CA LEU A 81 -9.17 2.22 8.27
C LEU A 81 -10.63 2.20 7.81
N THR A 82 -11.29 3.36 7.78
CA THR A 82 -12.66 3.49 7.27
C THR A 82 -12.74 3.04 5.81
N ALA A 83 -11.72 3.35 5.00
CA ALA A 83 -11.68 2.91 3.61
C ALA A 83 -11.65 1.38 3.45
N MET A 84 -11.19 0.62 4.45
CA MET A 84 -11.11 -0.85 4.37
C MET A 84 -12.49 -1.53 4.42
N THR A 85 -13.52 -0.82 4.87
CA THR A 85 -14.86 -1.36 5.16
C THR A 85 -15.74 -1.61 3.94
N SER A 86 -15.45 -0.97 2.79
CA SER A 86 -16.25 -1.10 1.58
C SER A 86 -15.40 -1.01 0.31
N THR A 87 -15.84 -1.70 -0.75
CA THR A 87 -15.17 -1.65 -2.06
C THR A 87 -15.10 -0.23 -2.60
N GLU A 88 -16.20 0.52 -2.53
CA GLU A 88 -16.25 1.89 -3.06
C GLU A 88 -15.24 2.81 -2.35
N SER A 89 -15.25 2.81 -1.01
CA SER A 89 -14.34 3.65 -0.23
C SER A 89 -12.89 3.23 -0.45
N TYR A 90 -12.61 1.93 -0.48
CA TYR A 90 -11.27 1.42 -0.76
C TYR A 90 -10.76 1.89 -2.13
N CYS A 91 -11.56 1.71 -3.19
CA CYS A 91 -11.20 2.10 -4.54
C CYS A 91 -10.96 3.60 -4.66
N ARG A 92 -11.83 4.39 -4.03
CA ARG A 92 -11.75 5.85 -4.00
C ARG A 92 -10.50 6.35 -3.27
N VAL A 93 -10.17 5.76 -2.12
CA VAL A 93 -8.97 6.13 -1.35
C VAL A 93 -7.71 5.67 -2.06
N ASN A 94 -7.63 4.38 -2.43
CA ASN A 94 -6.41 3.79 -2.99
C ASN A 94 -6.27 3.96 -4.51
N GLN A 95 -7.12 4.78 -5.13
CA GLN A 95 -7.09 5.12 -6.57
C GLN A 95 -7.09 3.87 -7.48
N CYS A 96 -7.84 2.85 -7.10
CA CYS A 96 -7.97 1.59 -7.82
C CYS A 96 -9.37 1.44 -8.42
N ILE A 97 -9.52 0.56 -9.40
CA ILE A 97 -10.79 0.40 -10.15
C ILE A 97 -11.69 -0.70 -9.57
N ASP A 98 -11.10 -1.67 -8.88
CA ASP A 98 -11.84 -2.72 -8.19
C ASP A 98 -11.00 -3.30 -7.04
N THR A 99 -11.66 -3.93 -6.07
CA THR A 99 -11.02 -4.65 -4.98
C THR A 99 -11.89 -5.76 -4.42
N LYS A 100 -11.22 -6.79 -3.91
CA LYS A 100 -11.83 -7.87 -3.15
C LYS A 100 -10.98 -8.16 -1.91
N LEU A 101 -11.57 -7.99 -0.73
CA LEU A 101 -11.02 -8.52 0.51
C LEU A 101 -11.10 -10.05 0.46
N LEU A 102 -9.97 -10.73 0.60
CA LEU A 102 -9.89 -12.20 0.58
C LEU A 102 -9.95 -12.76 2.00
N TYR A 103 -9.16 -12.18 2.90
CA TYR A 103 -9.14 -12.50 4.33
C TYR A 103 -8.86 -11.26 5.17
N THR A 104 -9.58 -11.14 6.29
CA THR A 104 -9.15 -10.30 7.41
C THR A 104 -8.39 -11.20 8.36
N LEU A 105 -7.13 -10.84 8.62
CA LEU A 105 -6.22 -11.62 9.44
C LEU A 105 -6.18 -11.04 10.86
N GLU A 106 -6.15 -9.71 10.98
CA GLU A 106 -6.19 -8.99 12.25
C GLU A 106 -7.02 -7.70 12.10
N VAL A 107 -7.70 -7.29 13.17
CA VAL A 107 -8.57 -6.11 13.22
C VAL A 107 -8.15 -5.16 14.34
N PRO A 108 -8.57 -3.88 14.30
CA PRO A 108 -8.32 -2.94 15.39
C PRO A 108 -8.86 -3.47 16.72
N THR A 109 -8.09 -3.23 17.78
CA THR A 109 -8.51 -3.49 19.17
C THR A 109 -8.42 -2.21 19.98
N PRO A 110 -9.01 -2.14 21.19
CA PRO A 110 -8.86 -0.95 22.05
C PRO A 110 -7.39 -0.59 22.36
N ASP A 111 -6.52 -1.59 22.51
CA ASP A 111 -5.09 -1.40 22.77
C ASP A 111 -4.29 -1.05 21.50
N HIS A 112 -4.78 -1.49 20.34
CA HIS A 112 -4.18 -1.24 19.03
C HIS A 112 -5.24 -0.70 18.04
N PRO A 113 -5.74 0.53 18.24
CA PRO A 113 -6.87 1.06 17.48
C PRO A 113 -6.52 1.42 16.03
N HIS A 114 -5.23 1.52 15.72
CA HIS A 114 -4.72 1.87 14.40
C HIS A 114 -4.24 0.66 13.57
N HIS A 115 -4.38 -0.54 14.13
CA HIS A 115 -3.89 -1.80 13.58
C HIS A 115 -4.92 -2.47 12.67
N TYR A 116 -4.50 -2.96 11.50
CA TYR A 116 -5.31 -3.80 10.63
C TYR A 116 -4.43 -4.63 9.69
N LEU A 117 -4.76 -5.90 9.51
CA LEU A 117 -4.02 -6.80 8.64
C LEU A 117 -4.98 -7.61 7.77
N ALA A 118 -4.81 -7.55 6.46
CA ALA A 118 -5.63 -8.28 5.51
C ALA A 118 -4.84 -8.83 4.33
N LEU A 119 -5.38 -9.90 3.74
CA LEU A 119 -5.04 -10.34 2.40
C LEU A 119 -6.11 -9.81 1.43
N ARG A 120 -5.68 -9.02 0.45
CA ARG A 120 -6.59 -8.31 -0.46
C ARG A 120 -6.13 -8.40 -1.90
N TRP A 121 -7.10 -8.54 -2.79
CA TRP A 121 -6.92 -8.32 -4.22
C TRP A 121 -7.38 -6.92 -4.62
N PHE A 122 -6.67 -6.26 -5.53
CA PHE A 122 -7.15 -5.03 -6.16
C PHE A 122 -6.63 -4.88 -7.58
N ALA A 123 -7.37 -4.12 -8.39
CA ALA A 123 -7.01 -3.84 -9.78
C ALA A 123 -6.83 -2.35 -10.03
N MET A 124 -5.87 -2.01 -10.88
CA MET A 124 -5.61 -0.65 -11.34
C MET A 124 -5.70 -0.57 -12.86
N ALA A 125 -6.42 0.44 -13.36
CA ALA A 125 -6.39 0.80 -14.76
C ALA A 125 -5.05 1.47 -15.12
N SER A 126 -4.65 1.36 -16.38
CA SER A 126 -3.63 2.25 -16.93
C SER A 126 -4.30 3.51 -17.46
N THR A 127 -3.71 4.68 -17.20
CA THR A 127 -4.09 5.94 -17.86
C THR A 127 -3.64 6.00 -19.32
N VAL A 128 -2.86 5.01 -19.78
CA VAL A 128 -2.33 4.96 -21.15
C VAL A 128 -3.15 3.95 -21.97
N PRO A 129 -3.74 4.37 -23.10
CA PRO A 129 -4.48 3.48 -23.99
C PRO A 129 -3.65 2.26 -24.40
N MET A 130 -4.34 1.12 -24.60
CA MET A 130 -3.75 -0.18 -25.01
C MET A 130 -2.84 -0.85 -23.97
N VAL A 131 -2.55 -0.20 -22.85
CA VAL A 131 -1.78 -0.82 -21.77
C VAL A 131 -2.76 -1.56 -20.84
N LYS A 132 -2.72 -2.90 -20.85
CA LYS A 132 -3.63 -3.77 -20.08
C LYS A 132 -3.74 -3.37 -18.60
N PRO A 133 -4.90 -3.46 -17.94
CA PRO A 133 -4.98 -3.21 -16.50
C PRO A 133 -4.16 -4.25 -15.73
N ARG A 134 -3.73 -3.91 -14.51
CA ARG A 134 -2.99 -4.85 -13.63
C ARG A 134 -3.81 -5.15 -12.40
N ASP A 135 -3.67 -6.38 -11.93
CA ASP A 135 -4.17 -6.80 -10.64
C ASP A 135 -3.01 -7.11 -9.68
N PHE A 136 -3.32 -7.07 -8.39
CA PHE A 136 -2.38 -7.32 -7.31
C PHE A 136 -3.06 -8.14 -6.24
N VAL A 137 -2.31 -9.07 -5.64
CA VAL A 137 -2.70 -9.80 -4.44
C VAL A 137 -1.70 -9.39 -3.38
N VAL A 138 -2.15 -8.70 -2.33
CA VAL A 138 -1.27 -8.08 -1.34
C VAL A 138 -1.68 -8.43 0.08
N LEU A 139 -0.67 -8.61 0.92
CA LEU A 139 -0.79 -8.41 2.35
C LEU A 139 -0.78 -6.91 2.60
N GLU A 140 -1.83 -6.43 3.25
CA GLU A 140 -2.07 -5.03 3.57
C GLU A 140 -2.02 -4.88 5.10
N TYR A 141 -0.99 -4.18 5.58
CA TYR A 141 -0.67 -4.02 7.01
C TYR A 141 -0.72 -2.54 7.36
N LEU A 142 -1.61 -2.16 8.27
CA LEU A 142 -1.80 -0.81 8.77
C LEU A 142 -1.44 -0.82 10.26
N ASP A 143 -0.55 0.06 10.72
CA ASP A 143 -0.28 0.16 12.16
C ASP A 143 0.48 1.46 12.51
N SER A 144 0.43 1.79 13.79
CA SER A 144 1.28 2.81 14.39
C SER A 144 2.72 2.30 14.53
N PHE A 145 3.68 3.22 14.50
CA PHE A 145 5.09 2.90 14.75
C PHE A 145 5.78 4.05 15.49
N HIS A 146 6.89 3.72 16.14
CA HIS A 146 7.82 4.70 16.67
C HIS A 146 9.11 4.64 15.85
N ASP A 147 9.61 5.80 15.41
CA ASP A 147 10.91 5.86 14.75
C ASP A 147 12.07 5.94 15.75
N ALA A 148 13.31 5.89 15.25
CA ALA A 148 14.51 5.93 16.09
C ALA A 148 14.69 7.27 16.85
N HIS A 149 13.96 8.32 16.46
CA HIS A 149 13.93 9.61 17.13
C HIS A 149 12.76 9.71 18.12
N GLY A 150 12.01 8.63 18.33
CA GLY A 150 10.85 8.59 19.22
C GLY A 150 9.58 9.20 18.62
N ARG A 151 9.58 9.59 17.33
CA ARG A 151 8.38 10.16 16.70
C ARG A 151 7.35 9.06 16.49
N THR A 152 6.11 9.37 16.86
CA THR A 152 4.97 8.50 16.61
C THR A 152 4.44 8.76 15.21
N GLY A 153 4.33 7.69 14.44
CA GLY A 153 3.73 7.72 13.11
C GLY A 153 2.72 6.61 12.94
N TRP A 154 2.09 6.61 11.77
CA TRP A 154 1.22 5.56 11.29
C TRP A 154 1.56 5.25 9.85
N ALA A 155 1.42 3.99 9.46
CA ALA A 155 1.73 3.56 8.12
C ALA A 155 0.73 2.54 7.61
N ARG A 156 0.56 2.53 6.29
CA ARG A 156 -0.05 1.46 5.52
C ARG A 156 0.98 0.90 4.56
N CYS A 157 1.33 -0.36 4.75
CA CYS A 157 2.20 -1.13 3.87
C CYS A 157 1.37 -2.14 3.05
N ILE A 158 1.71 -2.29 1.78
CA ILE A 158 1.25 -3.36 0.90
C ILE A 158 2.45 -4.14 0.37
N HIS A 159 2.32 -5.46 0.38
CA HIS A 159 3.33 -6.38 -0.12
C HIS A 159 2.67 -7.50 -0.93
N SER A 160 3.08 -7.67 -2.19
CA SER A 160 2.53 -8.67 -3.09
C SER A 160 2.95 -10.08 -2.70
N ILE A 161 1.98 -10.99 -2.71
CA ILE A 161 2.20 -12.43 -2.55
C ILE A 161 1.48 -13.21 -3.64
N GLU A 162 1.86 -14.47 -3.82
CA GLU A 162 1.04 -15.43 -4.54
C GLU A 162 0.10 -16.12 -3.55
N HIS A 163 -1.18 -16.28 -3.91
CA HIS A 163 -2.14 -16.95 -3.06
C HIS A 163 -3.21 -17.67 -3.89
N ARG A 164 -3.57 -18.89 -3.49
CA ARG A 164 -4.55 -19.76 -4.18
C ARG A 164 -5.92 -19.11 -4.36
N SER A 165 -6.28 -18.20 -3.46
CA SER A 165 -7.56 -17.49 -3.46
C SER A 165 -7.75 -16.52 -4.62
N ALA A 166 -6.65 -16.12 -5.27
CA ALA A 166 -6.65 -15.17 -6.36
C ALA A 166 -5.70 -15.63 -7.48
N PRO A 167 -6.10 -16.65 -8.25
CA PRO A 167 -5.34 -17.13 -9.40
C PRO A 167 -5.18 -16.03 -10.47
N SER A 168 -4.33 -16.28 -11.47
CA SER A 168 -4.13 -15.34 -12.57
C SER A 168 -5.44 -15.09 -13.33
N LEU A 169 -5.75 -13.82 -13.56
CA LEU A 169 -6.92 -13.40 -14.35
C LEU A 169 -6.53 -12.90 -15.75
N LEU A 170 -5.31 -13.22 -16.21
CA LEU A 170 -4.79 -12.74 -17.49
C LEU A 170 -5.61 -13.23 -18.69
N GLU A 171 -5.93 -14.53 -18.73
CA GLU A 171 -6.65 -15.13 -19.85
C GLU A 171 -8.15 -14.82 -19.79
N SER A 172 -8.72 -14.82 -18.59
CA SER A 172 -10.17 -14.67 -18.38
C SER A 172 -10.64 -13.21 -18.38
N HIS A 173 -9.84 -12.28 -17.85
CA HIS A 173 -10.23 -10.87 -17.66
C HIS A 173 -9.20 -9.86 -18.17
N GLY A 174 -8.05 -10.32 -18.68
CA GLY A 174 -7.03 -9.44 -19.25
C GLY A 174 -6.16 -8.71 -18.23
N TYR A 175 -6.28 -9.02 -16.93
CA TYR A 175 -5.43 -8.42 -15.89
C TYR A 175 -4.02 -9.03 -15.92
N VAL A 176 -3.01 -8.17 -16.03
CA VAL A 176 -1.62 -8.59 -15.87
C VAL A 176 -1.25 -8.54 -14.39
N ARG A 177 -0.81 -9.67 -13.81
CA ARG A 177 -0.37 -9.70 -12.40
C ARG A 177 0.81 -8.77 -12.18
N GLY A 178 0.63 -7.77 -11.34
CA GLY A 178 1.68 -6.91 -10.83
C GLY A 178 2.31 -7.46 -9.57
N ASN A 179 3.50 -6.95 -9.25
CA ASN A 179 4.22 -7.25 -8.01
C ASN A 179 4.74 -5.92 -7.42
N ILE A 180 4.40 -5.69 -6.16
CA ILE A 180 4.80 -4.54 -5.36
C ILE A 180 5.42 -5.08 -4.07
N GLN A 181 6.56 -4.53 -3.66
CA GLN A 181 7.27 -4.95 -2.46
C GLN A 181 7.28 -3.80 -1.46
N ASN A 182 6.95 -4.06 -0.19
CA ASN A 182 7.15 -3.13 0.94
C ASN A 182 6.83 -1.67 0.59
N SER A 183 5.64 -1.41 0.04
CA SER A 183 5.27 -0.10 -0.50
C SER A 183 4.05 0.44 0.19
N GLY A 184 3.80 1.74 0.11
CA GLY A 184 2.60 2.34 0.67
C GLY A 184 2.83 3.75 1.14
N ILE A 185 2.17 4.11 2.25
CA ILE A 185 2.19 5.45 2.83
C ILE A 185 2.63 5.40 4.29
N VAL A 186 3.48 6.34 4.68
CA VAL A 186 3.88 6.62 6.06
C VAL A 186 3.48 8.05 6.38
N VAL A 187 2.87 8.26 7.55
CA VAL A 187 2.51 9.58 8.05
C VAL A 187 3.08 9.75 9.45
N TYR A 188 3.70 10.88 9.71
CA TYR A 188 4.21 11.22 11.04
C TYR A 188 4.08 12.72 11.29
N HIS A 189 4.09 13.08 12.57
CA HIS A 189 4.17 14.48 12.98
C HIS A 189 5.64 14.94 12.95
N ASP A 190 5.89 16.08 12.32
CA ASP A 190 7.19 16.73 12.23
C ASP A 190 7.22 17.86 13.25
N ASP A 191 7.82 17.61 14.43
CA ASP A 191 7.80 18.54 15.58
C ASP A 191 8.45 19.89 15.25
N VAL A 192 9.46 19.90 14.37
CA VAL A 192 10.22 21.12 14.02
C VAL A 192 9.33 22.13 13.32
N ASP A 193 8.53 21.65 12.36
CA ASP A 193 7.63 22.48 11.56
C ASP A 193 6.20 22.48 12.13
N SER A 194 5.92 21.66 13.15
CA SER A 194 4.59 21.41 13.74
C SER A 194 3.53 21.01 12.69
N ILE A 195 3.91 20.14 11.75
CA ILE A 195 3.06 19.68 10.64
C ILE A 195 2.98 18.16 10.55
N SER A 196 1.88 17.63 10.03
CA SER A 196 1.81 16.23 9.61
C SER A 196 2.42 16.06 8.22
N ARG A 197 3.37 15.14 8.06
CA ARG A 197 4.00 14.82 6.77
C ARG A 197 3.61 13.42 6.33
N ALA A 198 3.23 13.28 5.06
CA ALA A 198 2.98 11.99 4.43
C ALA A 198 4.06 11.70 3.38
N ASN A 199 4.65 10.51 3.48
CA ASN A 199 5.59 9.97 2.52
C ASN A 199 4.98 8.74 1.86
N ILE A 200 5.09 8.65 0.55
CA ILE A 200 4.65 7.51 -0.23
C ILE A 200 5.88 6.88 -0.88
N MET A 201 6.00 5.56 -0.78
CA MET A 201 7.05 4.79 -1.45
C MET A 201 6.43 3.69 -2.30
N LEU A 202 6.97 3.52 -3.49
CA LEU A 202 6.65 2.43 -4.39
C LEU A 202 7.94 1.72 -4.79
N LEU A 203 8.02 0.45 -4.47
CA LEU A 203 9.05 -0.46 -4.90
C LEU A 203 8.36 -1.57 -5.71
N CYS A 204 8.64 -1.61 -7.00
CA CYS A 204 8.14 -2.63 -7.90
C CYS A 204 9.27 -3.20 -8.75
N ASP A 205 9.07 -4.39 -9.31
CA ASP A 205 10.07 -4.97 -10.21
C ASP A 205 10.47 -4.00 -11.32
N LYS A 206 11.77 -3.97 -11.62
CA LYS A 206 12.34 -3.25 -12.75
C LYS A 206 11.91 -3.94 -14.04
N LYS A 207 10.81 -3.47 -14.62
CA LYS A 207 10.30 -4.02 -15.87
C LYS A 207 10.97 -3.36 -17.07
N THR A 208 11.38 -4.18 -18.03
CA THR A 208 12.11 -3.75 -19.24
C THR A 208 11.16 -3.26 -20.34
N SER A 209 9.93 -3.79 -20.40
CA SER A 209 8.96 -3.45 -21.46
C SER A 209 8.36 -2.06 -21.31
N MET A 210 8.13 -1.39 -22.44
CA MET A 210 7.54 -0.05 -22.49
C MET A 210 6.16 0.01 -21.82
N ALA A 211 5.31 -1.00 -22.07
CA ALA A 211 3.98 -1.11 -21.46
C ALA A 211 4.04 -1.16 -19.92
N SER A 212 5.08 -1.78 -19.35
CA SER A 212 5.25 -1.83 -17.90
C SER A 212 5.74 -0.50 -17.34
N LYS A 213 6.68 0.16 -18.03
CA LYS A 213 7.17 1.50 -17.64
C LYS A 213 6.03 2.53 -17.64
N LEU A 214 5.19 2.52 -18.68
CA LEU A 214 4.00 3.39 -18.78
C LEU A 214 3.00 3.12 -17.65
N PHE A 215 2.84 1.85 -17.26
CA PHE A 215 1.98 1.50 -16.14
C PHE A 215 2.54 1.98 -14.80
N VAL A 216 3.83 1.81 -14.54
CA VAL A 216 4.47 2.36 -13.33
C VAL A 216 4.27 3.88 -13.26
N LYS A 217 4.40 4.59 -14.39
CA LYS A 217 4.08 6.03 -14.47
C LYS A 217 2.62 6.32 -14.10
N SER A 218 1.68 5.51 -14.57
CA SER A 218 0.25 5.60 -14.21
C SER A 218 0.01 5.38 -12.71
N MET A 219 0.72 4.43 -12.09
CA MET A 219 0.64 4.21 -10.63
C MET A 219 1.16 5.42 -9.85
N ILE A 220 2.32 5.98 -10.25
CA ILE A 220 2.90 7.17 -9.64
C ILE A 220 1.91 8.36 -9.72
N GLN A 221 1.24 8.55 -10.86
CA GLN A 221 0.20 9.57 -10.99
C GLN A 221 -1.00 9.32 -10.05
N GLY A 222 -1.40 8.06 -9.87
CA GLY A 222 -2.42 7.69 -8.88
C GLY A 222 -1.99 8.01 -7.44
N MET A 223 -0.73 7.79 -7.11
CA MET A 223 -0.18 8.15 -5.80
C MET A 223 -0.22 9.66 -5.54
N PHE A 224 0.10 10.49 -6.54
CA PHE A 224 -0.04 11.94 -6.40
C PHE A 224 -1.50 12.36 -6.19
N ARG A 225 -2.45 11.78 -6.93
CA ARG A 225 -3.88 12.03 -6.70
C ARG A 225 -4.35 11.60 -5.31
N HIS A 226 -3.73 10.57 -4.73
CA HIS A 226 -4.00 10.18 -3.34
C HIS A 226 -3.58 11.28 -2.37
N PHE A 227 -2.42 11.92 -2.56
CA PHE A 227 -2.03 13.09 -1.76
C PHE A 227 -3.02 14.26 -1.89
N ASP A 228 -3.49 14.55 -3.11
CA ASP A 228 -4.50 15.60 -3.32
C ASP A 228 -5.80 15.25 -2.58
N THR A 229 -6.25 13.99 -2.70
CA THR A 229 -7.46 13.50 -2.03
C THR A 229 -7.35 13.57 -0.50
N LEU A 230 -6.20 13.24 0.06
CA LEU A 230 -5.95 13.34 1.51
C LEU A 230 -6.10 14.79 2.00
N ASN A 231 -5.50 15.74 1.28
CA ASN A 231 -5.57 17.16 1.64
C ASN A 231 -6.97 17.77 1.44
N GLU A 232 -7.70 17.34 0.41
CA GLU A 232 -9.05 17.87 0.14
C GLU A 232 -10.11 17.31 1.09
N ARG A 233 -10.03 16.04 1.49
CA ARG A 233 -11.16 15.34 2.14
C ARG A 233 -11.06 15.20 3.63
N ILE A 234 -9.85 15.15 4.19
CA ILE A 234 -9.68 15.11 5.65
C ILE A 234 -10.03 16.49 6.26
N GLN A 235 -9.95 17.57 5.47
CA GLN A 235 -10.28 18.93 5.92
C GLN A 235 -11.77 19.29 5.96
N VAL A 236 -12.68 18.38 5.57
CA VAL A 236 -14.12 18.69 5.40
C VAL A 236 -14.96 18.28 6.63
N TYR A 237 -14.34 17.91 7.75
CA TYR A 237 -15.05 17.52 8.98
C TYR A 237 -14.82 18.50 10.12
#